data_AF-A0A1F8TKD9-F1
#
_entry.id   AF-A0A1F8TKD9-F1
#
_cell.length_a   1.000
_cell.length_b   1.000
_cell.length_c   1.000
_cell.angle_alpha   90.00
_cell.angle_beta   90.00
_cell.angle_gamma   90.00
#
_symmetry.space_group_name_H-M   'P 1'
#
loop_
_entity.id
_entity.type
_entity.pdbx_description
1 polymer ?
#
loop_
_entity_poly.entity_id
_entity_poly.type
_entity_poly.pdbx_seq_one_letter_code
_entity_poly.pdbx_strand_id
1 'polypeptide(L)'
;MILRKPALALVALAIAIGVLARSQESGLAKSEPDSATFWLTYEQPAEVYLGKGGVFMVKSYYNGSAVISRIEPDKTHADEDLRFIERWIEFHVFDAQGATAERFLGLNYIYFDLTKRERLAWEDGQLRIYFYDRYKFDWVECPTKYVADENPPHGRLACVMTDFGLFGLATLK
;
A
#
# COMPACT_ATOMS: atom_id res chain seq x y z
N MET A 1 38.97 -1.70 -48.88
CA MET A 1 39.01 -1.31 -47.46
C MET A 1 38.43 0.08 -47.34
N ILE A 2 37.16 0.21 -46.94
CA ILE A 2 36.53 1.36 -46.25
C ILE A 2 35.24 0.81 -45.63
N LEU A 3 35.06 1.18 -44.37
CA LEU A 3 34.13 0.66 -43.36
C LEU A 3 32.67 1.12 -43.58
N ARG A 4 31.73 0.20 -43.30
CA ARG A 4 30.49 0.29 -42.49
C ARG A 4 29.82 1.68 -42.36
N LYS A 5 28.49 1.84 -42.49
CA LYS A 5 27.44 1.27 -41.63
C LYS A 5 26.02 1.49 -42.24
N PRO A 6 25.02 0.67 -41.86
CA PRO A 6 23.63 0.75 -42.32
C PRO A 6 22.85 1.87 -41.61
N ALA A 7 21.86 2.41 -42.32
CA ALA A 7 20.92 3.42 -41.86
C ALA A 7 20.09 2.90 -40.67
N LEU A 8 20.00 3.72 -39.61
CA LEU A 8 19.16 3.46 -38.46
C LEU A 8 17.67 3.43 -38.85
N ALA A 9 16.99 2.36 -38.44
CA ALA A 9 15.54 2.32 -38.38
C ALA A 9 15.05 3.27 -37.28
N LEU A 10 14.16 4.19 -37.64
CA LEU A 10 13.40 5.00 -36.68
C LEU A 10 12.49 4.10 -35.86
N VAL A 11 12.68 4.08 -34.54
CA VAL A 11 11.65 3.64 -33.60
C VAL A 11 11.05 4.91 -33.01
N ALA A 12 9.84 5.26 -33.45
CA ALA A 12 9.03 6.28 -32.82
C ALA A 12 8.41 5.68 -31.55
N LEU A 13 8.94 6.05 -30.39
CA LEU A 13 8.33 5.72 -29.11
C LEU A 13 7.26 6.78 -28.81
N ALA A 14 5.99 6.39 -28.94
CA ALA A 14 4.86 7.23 -28.56
C ALA A 14 4.85 7.41 -27.04
N ILE A 15 5.16 8.61 -26.58
CA ILE A 15 4.92 9.03 -25.20
C ILE A 15 3.42 9.31 -25.09
N ALA A 16 2.67 8.42 -24.44
CA ALA A 16 1.31 8.70 -24.04
C ALA A 16 1.34 9.73 -22.90
N ILE A 17 1.28 11.01 -23.26
CA ILE A 17 1.06 12.10 -22.31
C ILE A 17 -0.39 11.99 -21.86
N GLY A 18 -0.56 11.54 -20.62
CA GLY A 18 -1.82 11.71 -19.90
C GLY A 18 -2.08 13.20 -19.62
N VAL A 19 -3.36 13.49 -19.40
CA VAL A 19 -3.96 14.78 -19.04
C VAL A 19 -4.39 15.63 -20.23
N LEU A 20 -5.70 15.56 -20.53
CA LEU A 20 -6.62 16.71 -20.48
C LEU A 20 -8.06 16.18 -20.61
N ALA A 21 -8.75 16.06 -19.47
CA ALA A 21 -10.21 16.06 -19.45
C ALA A 21 -10.67 17.12 -18.46
N ARG A 22 -10.86 18.34 -18.99
CA ARG A 22 -11.83 19.29 -18.45
C ARG A 22 -13.20 18.74 -18.84
N SER A 23 -13.93 18.18 -17.90
CA SER A 23 -15.36 17.91 -18.09
C SER A 23 -16.11 18.32 -16.83
N GLN A 24 -17.18 19.05 -17.08
CA GLN A 24 -18.10 19.67 -16.14
C GLN A 24 -18.66 18.67 -15.13
N GLU A 25 -19.05 19.21 -13.99
CA GLU A 25 -19.66 18.53 -12.85
C GLU A 25 -20.79 17.57 -13.28
N SER A 26 -20.65 16.33 -12.85
CA SER A 26 -21.75 15.39 -12.67
C SER A 26 -21.41 14.66 -11.38
N GLY A 27 -22.19 14.90 -10.32
CA GLY A 27 -22.03 14.30 -9.00
C GLY A 27 -22.31 12.80 -9.00
N LEU A 28 -21.42 12.02 -9.60
CA LEU A 28 -21.24 10.61 -9.32
C LEU A 28 -19.96 10.51 -8.49
N ALA A 29 -20.11 10.18 -7.20
CA ALA A 29 -18.98 9.83 -6.36
C ALA A 29 -18.19 8.73 -7.09
N LYS A 30 -17.04 9.09 -7.65
CA LYS A 30 -16.14 8.14 -8.29
C LYS A 30 -15.69 7.21 -7.16
N SER A 31 -16.20 5.98 -7.15
CA SER A 31 -15.77 4.97 -6.19
C SER A 31 -14.25 4.92 -6.22
N GLU A 32 -13.61 5.03 -5.05
CA GLU A 32 -12.16 4.88 -4.95
C GLU A 32 -11.75 3.54 -5.56
N PRO A 33 -10.62 3.47 -6.28
CA PRO A 33 -10.20 2.22 -6.88
C PRO A 33 -9.91 1.17 -5.80
N ASP A 34 -10.25 -0.09 -6.06
CA ASP A 34 -10.00 -1.20 -5.14
C ASP A 34 -8.51 -1.61 -5.12
N SER A 35 -7.73 -1.19 -6.11
CA SER A 35 -6.29 -1.50 -6.21
C SER A 35 -5.52 -0.41 -6.94
N ALA A 36 -4.25 -0.23 -6.58
CA ALA A 36 -3.31 0.65 -7.26
C ALA A 36 -1.93 -0.02 -7.41
N THR A 37 -1.22 0.34 -8.48
CA THR A 37 0.12 -0.18 -8.79
C THR A 37 1.14 0.95 -8.82
N PHE A 38 2.30 0.72 -8.21
CA PHE A 38 3.39 1.69 -8.10
C PHE A 38 4.69 1.05 -8.57
N TRP A 39 5.49 1.79 -9.33
CA TRP A 39 6.82 1.32 -9.74
C TRP A 39 7.83 1.53 -8.62
N LEU A 40 8.56 0.48 -8.28
CA LEU A 40 9.62 0.48 -7.30
C LEU A 40 10.98 0.53 -8.00
N THR A 41 11.84 1.42 -7.53
CA THR A 41 13.24 1.51 -7.98
C THR A 41 14.17 1.03 -6.87
N TYR A 42 15.13 0.20 -7.22
CA TYR A 42 16.08 -0.38 -6.27
C TYR A 42 16.86 0.72 -5.52
N GLU A 43 16.97 0.54 -4.20
CA GLU A 43 17.58 1.44 -3.21
C GLU A 43 16.99 2.85 -3.09
N GLN A 44 15.84 3.12 -3.73
CA GLN A 44 15.12 4.38 -3.59
C GLN A 44 14.00 4.25 -2.55
N PRO A 45 13.71 5.31 -1.76
CA PRO A 45 12.52 5.34 -0.92
C PRO A 45 11.27 5.26 -1.80
N ALA A 46 10.21 4.64 -1.27
CA ALA A 46 8.94 4.53 -1.96
C ALA A 46 7.78 4.63 -0.98
N GLU A 47 6.69 5.27 -1.38
CA GLU A 47 5.42 5.27 -0.67
C GLU A 47 4.35 4.73 -1.62
N VAL A 48 3.68 3.67 -1.17
CA VAL A 48 2.64 2.97 -1.92
C VAL A 48 1.36 3.09 -1.12
N TYR A 49 0.36 3.77 -1.64
CA TYR A 49 -0.80 4.13 -0.83
C TYR A 49 -2.12 4.02 -1.61
N LEU A 50 -3.19 3.77 -0.85
CA LEU A 50 -4.55 3.72 -1.37
C LEU A 50 -5.55 4.09 -0.27
N GLY A 51 -6.31 5.17 -0.49
CA GLY A 51 -7.16 5.75 0.55
C GLY A 51 -6.30 6.26 1.72
N LYS A 52 -6.66 5.86 2.94
CA LYS A 52 -5.90 6.19 4.17
C LYS A 52 -4.77 5.21 4.51
N GLY A 53 -4.69 4.08 3.80
CA GLY A 53 -3.71 3.02 4.10
C GLY A 53 -2.54 3.08 3.13
N GLY A 54 -1.34 2.77 3.61
CA GLY A 54 -0.18 2.68 2.73
C GLY A 54 1.00 1.97 3.34
N VAL A 55 1.98 1.67 2.49
CA VAL A 55 3.27 1.10 2.83
C VAL A 55 4.35 2.10 2.50
N PHE A 56 5.12 2.49 3.50
CA PHE A 56 6.32 3.31 3.35
C PHE A 56 7.56 2.43 3.40
N MET A 57 8.36 2.46 2.34
CA MET A 57 9.65 1.78 2.26
C MET A 57 10.76 2.80 2.42
N VAL A 58 11.59 2.64 3.46
CA VAL A 58 12.75 3.53 3.68
C VAL A 58 13.71 3.45 2.48
N LYS A 59 13.91 2.22 1.98
CA LYS A 59 14.58 1.90 0.72
C LYS A 59 13.92 0.66 0.15
N SER A 60 13.42 0.74 -1.08
CA SER A 60 12.96 -0.43 -1.81
C SER A 60 14.16 -1.29 -2.19
N TYR A 61 14.16 -2.56 -1.80
CA TYR A 61 15.15 -3.54 -2.28
C TYR A 61 14.62 -4.32 -3.49
N TYR A 62 13.69 -3.72 -4.23
CA TYR A 62 13.02 -4.31 -5.38
C TYR A 62 13.17 -3.41 -6.61
N ASN A 63 13.22 -4.04 -7.79
CA ASN A 63 13.07 -3.38 -9.07
C ASN A 63 11.90 -4.04 -9.80
N GLY A 64 10.76 -3.35 -9.87
CA GLY A 64 9.49 -3.95 -10.29
C GLY A 64 8.31 -3.12 -9.82
N SER A 65 7.19 -3.76 -9.47
CA SER A 65 5.99 -3.06 -9.06
C SER A 65 5.49 -3.49 -7.69
N ALA A 66 4.92 -2.55 -6.94
CA ALA A 66 4.12 -2.83 -5.77
C ALA A 66 2.64 -2.70 -6.14
N VAL A 67 1.82 -3.61 -5.63
CA VAL A 67 0.37 -3.54 -5.71
C VAL A 67 -0.19 -3.43 -4.31
N ILE A 68 -1.05 -2.43 -4.12
CA ILE A 68 -1.82 -2.24 -2.90
C ILE A 68 -3.29 -2.33 -3.25
N SER A 69 -4.04 -3.13 -2.49
CA SER A 69 -5.46 -3.36 -2.69
C SER A 69 -6.23 -3.14 -1.40
N ARG A 70 -7.47 -2.66 -1.51
CA ARG A 70 -8.42 -2.61 -0.42
C ARG A 70 -9.35 -3.81 -0.53
N ILE A 71 -9.44 -4.63 0.51
CA ILE A 71 -10.24 -5.84 0.52
C ILE A 71 -11.32 -5.72 1.58
N GLU A 72 -12.56 -6.07 1.22
CA GLU A 72 -13.64 -6.14 2.21
C GLU A 72 -13.35 -7.26 3.22
N PRO A 73 -13.49 -7.01 4.53
CA PRO A 73 -13.36 -8.06 5.52
C PRO A 73 -14.30 -9.23 5.23
N ASP A 74 -13.74 -10.41 5.05
CA ASP A 74 -14.49 -11.64 4.77
C ASP A 74 -14.58 -12.55 6.01
N LYS A 75 -15.48 -13.53 5.96
CA LYS A 75 -15.64 -14.50 7.06
C LYS A 75 -14.50 -15.52 7.15
N THR A 76 -13.70 -15.67 6.10
CA THR A 76 -12.63 -16.66 6.03
C THR A 76 -11.45 -16.24 6.88
N HIS A 77 -11.17 -14.95 6.88
CA HIS A 77 -10.07 -14.34 7.62
C HIS A 77 -10.59 -13.49 8.79
N ALA A 78 -11.90 -13.31 8.99
CA ALA A 78 -12.40 -12.56 10.14
C ALA A 78 -12.05 -13.23 11.46
N ASP A 79 -11.70 -12.39 12.43
CA ASP A 79 -11.51 -12.78 13.82
C ASP A 79 -12.74 -12.36 14.66
N GLU A 80 -13.19 -13.24 15.54
CA GLU A 80 -14.39 -13.03 16.35
C GLU A 80 -14.18 -11.99 17.47
N ASP A 81 -12.96 -11.73 17.88
CA ASP A 81 -12.58 -10.74 18.90
C ASP A 81 -12.18 -9.39 18.31
N LEU A 82 -11.87 -9.35 17.00
CA LEU A 82 -11.52 -8.10 16.30
C LEU A 82 -12.71 -7.48 15.57
N ARG A 83 -12.83 -6.15 15.72
CA ARG A 83 -13.70 -5.31 14.90
C ARG A 83 -12.85 -4.44 13.99
N PHE A 84 -12.69 -4.87 12.74
CA PHE A 84 -12.11 -4.04 11.69
C PHE A 84 -13.00 -2.83 11.43
N ILE A 85 -12.39 -1.65 11.45
CA ILE A 85 -13.11 -0.39 11.25
C ILE A 85 -13.00 0.14 9.82
N GLU A 86 -12.18 -0.51 8.99
CA GLU A 86 -11.89 -0.17 7.60
C GLU A 86 -11.71 -1.45 6.77
N ARG A 87 -11.72 -1.30 5.45
CA ARG A 87 -11.29 -2.35 4.51
C ARG A 87 -9.83 -2.72 4.79
N TRP A 88 -9.50 -4.00 4.67
CA TRP A 88 -8.14 -4.50 4.80
C TRP A 88 -7.26 -3.96 3.68
N ILE A 89 -5.98 -3.78 3.97
CA ILE A 89 -4.94 -3.50 2.98
C ILE A 89 -4.25 -4.81 2.65
N GLU A 90 -4.29 -5.19 1.37
CA GLU A 90 -3.43 -6.24 0.84
C GLU A 90 -2.25 -5.61 0.09
N PHE A 91 -1.04 -6.06 0.40
CA PHE A 91 0.16 -5.54 -0.21
C PHE A 91 1.05 -6.66 -0.77
N HIS A 92 1.39 -6.54 -2.06
CA HIS A 92 2.27 -7.47 -2.77
C HIS A 92 3.31 -6.72 -3.59
N VAL A 93 4.48 -7.33 -3.78
CA VAL A 93 5.52 -6.83 -4.68
C VAL A 93 5.77 -7.86 -5.78
N PHE A 94 5.99 -7.37 -6.99
CA PHE A 94 6.32 -8.13 -8.17
C PHE A 94 7.64 -7.63 -8.74
N ASP A 95 8.48 -8.54 -9.24
CA ASP A 95 9.71 -8.19 -9.93
C ASP A 95 9.47 -7.59 -11.32
N ALA A 96 10.54 -7.21 -12.01
CA ALA A 96 10.47 -6.66 -13.36
C ALA A 96 9.94 -7.64 -14.42
N GLN A 97 9.86 -8.93 -14.12
CA GLN A 97 9.28 -9.98 -14.97
C GLN A 97 7.80 -10.24 -14.63
N GLY A 98 7.27 -9.61 -13.57
CA GLY A 98 5.91 -9.77 -13.09
C GLY A 98 5.72 -10.97 -12.16
N ALA A 99 6.80 -11.62 -11.72
CA ALA A 99 6.71 -12.69 -10.72
C ALA A 99 6.61 -12.09 -9.31
N THR A 100 5.83 -12.72 -8.42
CA THR A 100 5.72 -12.28 -7.03
C THR A 100 7.08 -12.37 -6.33
N ALA A 101 7.45 -11.32 -5.60
CA ALA A 101 8.66 -11.31 -4.80
C ALA A 101 8.58 -12.40 -3.71
N GLU A 102 9.49 -13.38 -3.76
CA GLU A 102 9.52 -14.49 -2.80
C GLU A 102 10.07 -14.09 -1.42
N ARG A 103 10.77 -12.95 -1.34
CA ARG A 103 11.45 -12.50 -0.11
C ARG A 103 10.99 -11.13 0.28
N PHE A 104 10.62 -10.98 1.54
CA PHE A 104 10.41 -9.69 2.16
C PHE A 104 11.76 -9.07 2.58
N LEU A 105 12.13 -7.97 1.93
CA LEU A 105 13.39 -7.25 2.07
C LEU A 105 13.18 -5.80 2.50
N GLY A 106 14.12 -5.30 3.30
CA GLY A 106 14.17 -3.90 3.73
C GLY A 106 13.34 -3.59 4.96
N LEU A 107 13.46 -2.33 5.40
CA LEU A 107 12.66 -1.77 6.48
C LEU A 107 11.45 -1.06 5.89
N ASN A 108 10.29 -1.70 6.01
CA ASN A 108 9.02 -1.23 5.46
C ASN A 108 8.00 -1.05 6.60
N TYR A 109 7.14 -0.06 6.44
CA TYR A 109 6.13 0.29 7.43
C TYR A 109 4.76 0.30 6.78
N ILE A 110 3.82 -0.45 7.32
CA ILE A 110 2.40 -0.28 7.01
C ILE A 110 1.90 0.85 7.88
N TYR A 111 1.07 1.73 7.33
CA TYR A 111 0.46 2.82 8.06
C TYR A 111 -1.01 3.02 7.66
N PHE A 112 -1.74 3.64 8.59
CA PHE A 112 -3.09 4.11 8.40
C PHE A 112 -3.19 5.55 8.90
N ASP A 113 -3.51 6.47 7.99
CA ASP A 113 -3.83 7.86 8.30
C ASP A 113 -5.15 7.92 9.07
N LEU A 114 -5.16 8.67 10.17
CA LEU A 114 -6.28 8.67 11.10
C LEU A 114 -7.30 9.77 10.79
N THR A 115 -8.56 9.44 11.01
CA THR A 115 -9.62 10.42 11.26
C THR A 115 -9.58 10.87 12.71
N LYS A 116 -10.28 11.97 13.03
CA LYS A 116 -10.43 12.45 14.41
C LYS A 116 -10.94 11.37 15.37
N ARG A 117 -11.90 10.54 14.93
CA ARG A 117 -12.49 9.48 15.76
C ARG A 117 -11.50 8.36 16.04
N GLU A 118 -10.74 7.96 15.02
CA GLU A 118 -9.71 6.91 15.14
C GLU A 118 -8.55 7.37 16.02
N ARG A 119 -8.18 8.66 15.92
CA ARG A 119 -7.20 9.27 16.81
C ARG A 119 -7.61 9.15 18.28
N LEU A 120 -8.87 9.47 18.60
CA LEU A 120 -9.39 9.31 19.97
C LEU A 120 -9.40 7.83 20.40
N ALA A 121 -9.83 6.91 19.53
CA ALA A 121 -9.81 5.48 19.84
C ALA A 121 -8.39 4.94 20.09
N TRP A 122 -7.38 5.48 19.40
CA TRP A 122 -5.98 5.20 19.71
C TRP A 122 -5.55 5.73 21.08
N GLU A 123 -5.90 6.98 21.39
CA GLU A 123 -5.59 7.61 22.68
C GLU A 123 -6.23 6.86 23.87
N ASP A 124 -7.42 6.29 23.66
CA ASP A 124 -8.13 5.43 24.62
C ASP A 124 -7.55 4.00 24.67
N GLY A 125 -6.52 3.70 23.88
CA GLY A 125 -5.85 2.40 23.87
C GLY A 125 -6.60 1.30 23.13
N GLN A 126 -7.69 1.62 22.42
CA GLN A 126 -8.58 0.65 21.79
C GLN A 126 -8.21 0.28 20.36
N LEU A 127 -7.43 1.11 19.68
CA LEU A 127 -7.13 0.95 18.25
C LEU A 127 -5.72 0.41 18.02
N ARG A 128 -5.57 -0.63 17.17
CA ARG A 128 -4.28 -1.22 16.80
C ARG A 128 -4.27 -1.63 15.33
N ILE A 129 -3.06 -1.76 14.77
CA ILE A 129 -2.83 -2.42 13.48
C ILE A 129 -2.62 -3.91 13.75
N TYR A 130 -3.25 -4.75 12.93
CA TYR A 130 -3.07 -6.19 12.92
C TYR A 130 -2.58 -6.63 11.54
N PHE A 131 -1.84 -7.73 11.48
CA PHE A 131 -1.51 -8.42 10.23
C PHE A 131 -2.02 -9.85 10.29
N TYR A 132 -2.41 -10.40 9.15
CA TYR A 132 -2.86 -11.79 9.09
C TYR A 132 -1.66 -12.73 8.94
N ASP A 133 -1.39 -13.54 9.96
CA ASP A 133 -0.37 -14.58 9.94
C ASP A 133 -0.92 -15.81 9.21
N ARG A 134 -0.59 -15.92 7.92
CA ARG A 134 -1.00 -17.03 7.04
C ARG A 134 -0.56 -18.41 7.51
N TYR A 135 0.41 -18.50 8.42
CA TYR A 135 0.87 -19.78 8.96
C TYR A 135 0.06 -20.22 10.18
N LYS A 136 -0.44 -19.26 10.95
CA LYS A 136 -1.33 -19.50 12.10
C LYS A 136 -2.80 -19.43 11.75
N PHE A 137 -3.14 -18.90 10.57
CA PHE A 137 -4.49 -18.58 10.15
C PHE A 137 -5.19 -17.64 11.14
N ASP A 138 -4.46 -16.60 11.58
CA ASP A 138 -4.89 -15.73 12.68
C ASP A 138 -4.39 -14.28 12.51
N TRP A 139 -5.08 -13.32 13.10
CA TRP A 139 -4.65 -11.92 13.15
C TRP A 139 -3.75 -11.67 14.35
N VAL A 140 -2.57 -11.17 14.07
CA VAL A 140 -1.57 -10.86 15.11
C VAL A 140 -1.44 -9.36 15.24
N GLU A 141 -1.50 -8.86 16.48
CA GLU A 141 -1.27 -7.44 16.77
C GLU A 141 0.13 -7.05 16.30
N CYS A 142 0.19 -6.01 15.47
CA CYS A 142 1.43 -5.39 15.06
C CYS A 142 1.84 -4.34 16.10
N PRO A 143 3.12 -4.26 16.53
CA PRO A 143 3.60 -3.26 17.49
C PRO A 143 3.39 -1.82 17.00
N THR A 144 2.20 -1.29 17.26
CA THR A 144 1.67 -0.09 16.63
C THR A 144 2.25 1.15 17.31
N LYS A 145 2.69 2.12 16.50
CA LYS A 145 3.20 3.42 16.94
C LYS A 145 2.39 4.53 16.32
N TYR A 146 2.14 5.57 17.09
CA TYR A 146 1.61 6.82 16.57
C TYR A 146 2.73 7.70 16.02
N VAL A 147 2.52 8.23 14.82
CA VAL A 147 3.39 9.23 14.20
C VAL A 147 2.57 10.50 14.04
N ALA A 148 2.97 11.54 14.77
CA ALA A 148 2.40 12.87 14.60
C ALA A 148 2.86 13.44 13.27
N ASP A 149 1.93 13.96 12.49
CA ASP A 149 2.20 14.68 11.26
C ASP A 149 1.23 15.88 11.17
N GLU A 150 1.65 16.96 10.52
CA GLU A 150 0.77 18.08 10.18
C GLU A 150 -0.17 17.69 9.03
N ASN A 151 0.24 16.71 8.21
CA ASN A 151 -0.56 16.16 7.13
C ASN A 151 -0.34 14.63 7.02
N PRO A 152 -1.31 13.80 7.46
CA PRO A 152 -2.71 14.14 7.80
C PRO A 152 -2.86 14.82 9.18
N PRO A 153 -3.89 15.67 9.39
CA PRO A 153 -4.04 16.51 10.58
C PRO A 153 -4.31 15.75 11.89
N HIS A 154 -4.49 14.43 11.84
CA HIS A 154 -4.68 13.58 13.03
C HIS A 154 -3.57 12.53 13.16
N GLY A 155 -2.49 12.70 12.41
CA GLY A 155 -1.37 11.79 12.32
C GLY A 155 -1.75 10.43 11.74
N ARG A 156 -0.84 9.48 11.89
CA ARG A 156 -1.00 8.10 11.42
C ARG A 156 -0.58 7.10 12.48
N LEU A 157 -1.17 5.91 12.42
CA LEU A 157 -0.61 4.73 13.07
C LEU A 157 0.29 4.03 12.07
N ALA A 158 1.44 3.55 12.52
CA ALA A 158 2.37 2.78 11.71
C ALA A 158 2.93 1.60 12.51
N CYS A 159 3.30 0.54 11.81
CA CYS A 159 4.05 -0.56 12.39
C CYS A 159 5.04 -1.13 11.37
N VAL A 160 6.11 -1.77 11.86
CA VAL A 160 7.09 -2.43 10.99
C VAL A 160 6.43 -3.65 10.38
N MET A 161 6.45 -3.74 9.06
CA MET A 161 6.02 -4.92 8.34
C MET A 161 7.11 -5.98 8.37
N THR A 162 6.72 -7.22 8.58
CA THR A 162 7.62 -8.38 8.57
C THR A 162 7.36 -9.33 7.41
N ASP A 163 6.26 -9.16 6.69
CA ASP A 163 5.88 -9.96 5.53
C ASP A 163 4.96 -9.17 4.58
N PHE A 164 4.74 -9.70 3.37
CA PHE A 164 3.66 -9.28 2.48
C PHE A 164 2.31 -9.87 2.94
N GLY A 165 1.20 -9.29 2.50
CA GLY A 165 -0.13 -9.84 2.77
C GLY A 165 -1.13 -8.83 3.31
N LEU A 166 -1.97 -9.28 4.24
CA LEU A 166 -3.14 -8.55 4.73
C LEU A 166 -2.87 -7.82 6.03
N PHE A 167 -3.31 -6.57 6.07
CA PHE A 167 -3.20 -5.67 7.20
C PHE A 167 -4.55 -5.03 7.49
N GLY A 168 -4.88 -4.84 8.77
CA GLY A 168 -6.15 -4.30 9.19
C GLY A 168 -5.99 -3.33 10.36
N LEU A 169 -6.83 -2.31 10.38
CA LEU A 169 -7.00 -1.41 11.51
C LEU A 169 -8.24 -1.86 12.29
N ALA A 170 -8.07 -2.24 13.55
CA ALA A 170 -9.13 -2.85 14.33
C ALA A 170 -9.14 -2.42 15.80
N THR A 171 -10.31 -2.54 16.41
CA THR A 171 -10.48 -2.53 17.86
C THR A 171 -10.76 -3.93 18.38
N LEU A 172 -10.50 -4.17 19.66
CA LEU A 172 -11.06 -5.33 20.36
C LEU A 172 -12.59 -5.13 20.49
N LYS A 173 -13.35 -6.23 20.44
CA LYS A 173 -14.80 -6.22 20.66
C LYS A 173 -15.20 -6.12 22.12
#